data_AF-A0A3M8L3M2-F1
#
_entry.id   AF-A0A3M8L3M2-F1
#
_cell.length_a   1.000
_cell.length_b   1.000
_cell.length_c   1.000
_cell.angle_alpha   90.00
_cell.angle_beta   90.00
_cell.angle_gamma   90.00
#
_symmetry.space_group_name_H-M   'P 1'
#
loop_
_entity.id
_entity.type
_entity.pdbx_description
1 polymer ?
#
loop_
_entity_poly.entity_id
_entity_poly.type
_entity_poly.pdbx_seq_one_letter_code
_entity_poly.pdbx_strand_id
1 'polypeptide(L)' 'MAASRPFLSRSPCPPTELAVVAPTTEGDPIVTFYRTAPGMQGFEMYVNGAFDRYGSGDWSHLTCPGGDVTLLNGCVEG' A
#
# COMPACT_ATOMS: atom_id res chain seq x y z
N MET A 1 30.57 26.04 24.61
CA MET A 1 30.23 24.60 24.46
C MET A 1 28.72 24.48 24.43
N ALA A 2 28.13 24.23 23.25
CA ALA A 2 26.70 24.01 23.13
C ALA A 2 26.41 22.53 23.42
N ALA A 3 25.52 22.26 24.38
CA ALA A 3 25.07 20.91 24.67
C ALA A 3 24.22 20.40 23.50
N SER A 4 24.67 19.32 22.85
CA SER A 4 23.85 18.57 21.89
C SER A 4 22.62 18.06 22.62
N ARG A 5 21.46 18.60 22.24
CA ARG A 5 20.16 18.06 22.67
C ARG A 5 20.08 16.61 22.19
N PRO A 6 19.70 15.65 23.04
CA PRO A 6 19.46 14.29 22.57
C PRO A 6 18.36 14.38 21.53
N PHE A 7 18.64 13.90 20.32
CA PHE A 7 17.61 13.64 19.34
C PHE A 7 16.54 12.82 20.05
N LEU A 8 15.34 13.38 20.21
CA LEU A 8 14.18 12.58 20.56
C LEU A 8 14.13 11.49 19.50
N SER A 9 14.39 10.25 19.91
CA SER A 9 14.20 9.07 19.09
C SER A 9 12.77 9.16 18.57
N ARG A 10 12.60 9.51 17.29
CA ARG A 10 11.30 9.43 16.64
C ARG A 10 10.94 7.96 16.72
N SER A 11 9.98 7.61 17.57
CA SER A 11 9.42 6.26 17.57
C SER A 11 9.10 5.90 16.12
N PRO A 12 9.46 4.69 15.65
CA PRO A 12 9.09 4.27 14.32
C PRO A 12 7.58 4.44 14.16
N CYS A 13 7.12 5.07 13.09
CA CYS A 13 5.69 5.12 12.79
C CYS A 13 5.15 3.68 12.79
N PRO A 14 3.97 3.37 13.33
CA PRO A 14 3.44 2.02 13.21
C PRO A 14 3.28 1.66 11.71
N PRO A 15 3.33 0.37 11.34
CA PRO A 15 2.95 -0.04 10.01
C PRO A 15 1.54 0.47 9.69
N THR A 16 1.35 0.94 8.46
CA THR A 16 0.10 1.51 7.99
C THR A 16 -0.43 0.67 6.84
N GLU A 17 -1.74 0.46 6.84
CA GLU A 17 -2.45 -0.27 5.79
C GLU A 17 -3.65 0.55 5.32
N LEU A 18 -3.86 0.59 4.00
CA LEU A 18 -5.02 1.17 3.34
C LEU A 18 -5.69 0.09 2.50
N ALA A 19 -6.99 -0.13 2.71
CA ALA A 19 -7.82 -0.97 1.86
C ALA A 19 -8.69 -0.09 0.96
N VAL A 20 -8.62 -0.34 -0.35
CA VAL A 20 -9.44 0.32 -1.37
C VAL A 20 -10.34 -0.72 -2.00
N VAL A 21 -11.62 -0.39 -2.13
CA VAL A 21 -12.60 -1.24 -2.81
C VAL A 21 -13.01 -0.56 -4.11
N ALA A 22 -12.79 -1.24 -5.22
CA ALA A 22 -13.23 -0.82 -6.54
C ALA A 22 -14.18 -1.89 -7.09
N PRO A 23 -15.48 -1.58 -7.27
CA PRO A 23 -16.40 -2.51 -7.91
C PRO A 23 -16.05 -2.72 -9.39
N THR A 24 -16.23 -3.94 -9.89
CA THR A 24 -16.26 -4.22 -11.33
C THR A 24 -17.47 -3.59 -11.99
N THR A 25 -17.56 -3.69 -13.32
CA THR A 25 -18.75 -3.26 -14.08
C THR A 25 -20.02 -3.99 -13.61
N GLU A 26 -19.90 -5.25 -13.21
CA GLU A 26 -20.98 -6.10 -12.70
C GLU A 26 -21.30 -5.83 -11.21
N GLY A 27 -20.45 -5.03 -10.53
CA GLY A 27 -20.59 -4.65 -9.14
C GLY A 27 -19.89 -5.58 -8.14
N ASP A 28 -19.17 -6.60 -8.62
CA ASP A 28 -18.40 -7.47 -7.74
C ASP A 28 -17.16 -6.71 -7.18
N PRO A 29 -16.77 -6.90 -5.92
CA PRO A 29 -15.72 -6.09 -5.32
C PRO A 29 -14.32 -6.63 -5.64
N ILE A 30 -13.43 -5.75 -6.10
CA ILE A 30 -11.99 -5.97 -6.07
C ILE A 30 -11.42 -5.15 -4.90
N VAL A 31 -10.65 -5.79 -4.02
CA VAL A 31 -10.02 -5.13 -2.87
C VAL A 31 -8.52 -5.02 -3.09
N THR A 32 -7.99 -3.79 -3.02
CA THR A 32 -6.55 -3.54 -3.08
C THR A 32 -6.04 -3.06 -1.74
N PHE A 33 -5.04 -3.75 -1.19
CA PHE A 33 -4.37 -3.39 0.06
C PHE A 33 -3.03 -2.74 -0.25
N TYR A 34 -2.76 -1.58 0.35
CA TYR A 34 -1.48 -0.90 0.32
C TYR A 34 -0.88 -0.92 1.71
N ARG A 35 0.35 -1.43 1.86
CA ARG A 35 1.01 -1.60 3.16
C ARG A 35 2.38 -0.94 3.15
N THR A 36 2.69 -0.18 4.18
CA THR A 36 4.02 0.40 4.39
C THR A 36 4.43 0.31 5.86
N ALA A 37 5.73 0.27 6.11
CA ALA A 37 6.30 0.13 7.44
C ALA A 37 7.59 0.95 7.58
N PRO A 38 8.02 1.30 8.80
CA PRO A 38 9.30 1.95 9.02
C PRO A 38 10.46 1.21 8.38
N GLY A 39 11.31 1.93 7.66
CA GLY A 39 12.47 1.38 6.98
C GLY A 39 12.17 0.78 5.61
N MET A 40 10.90 0.69 5.20
CA MET A 40 10.55 0.31 3.83
C MET A 40 10.73 1.50 2.89
N GLN A 41 11.45 1.29 1.79
CA GLN A 41 11.52 2.25 0.68
C GLN A 41 10.39 1.92 -0.29
N GLY A 42 9.20 2.48 -0.03
CA GLY A 42 7.99 2.27 -0.83
C GLY A 42 6.85 1.57 -0.08
N PHE A 43 6.10 0.73 -0.79
CA PHE A 43 4.96 -0.01 -0.25
C PHE A 43 4.74 -1.35 -0.95
N GLU A 44 4.04 -2.25 -0.27
CA GLU A 44 3.52 -3.49 -0.85
C GLU A 44 2.06 -3.28 -1.27
N MET A 45 1.69 -3.83 -2.43
CA MET A 45 0.33 -3.82 -2.96
C MET A 45 -0.17 -5.24 -3.14
N TYR A 46 -1.36 -5.53 -2.60
CA TYR A 46 -2.04 -6.81 -2.76
C TYR A 46 -3.39 -6.58 -3.43
N VAL A 47 -3.66 -7.25 -4.55
CA VAL A 47 -4.96 -7.19 -5.21
C VAL A 47 -5.68 -8.51 -4.96
N ASN A 48 -6.86 -8.43 -4.34
CA ASN A 48 -7.72 -9.55 -4.05
C ASN A 48 -8.92 -9.53 -5.02
N GLY A 49 -8.90 -10.45 -5.99
CA GLY A 49 -10.00 -10.69 -6.92
C GLY A 49 -10.95 -11.80 -6.48
N ALA A 50 -10.82 -12.38 -5.28
CA ALA A 50 -11.55 -13.59 -4.87
C ALA A 50 -13.08 -13.46 -4.84
N PHE A 51 -13.59 -12.24 -4.91
CA PHE A 51 -15.03 -11.95 -4.93
C PHE A 51 -15.54 -11.52 -6.31
N ASP A 52 -14.65 -11.41 -7.30
CA ASP A 52 -15.01 -11.19 -8.70
C ASP A 52 -15.52 -12.51 -9.30
N ARG A 53 -16.82 -12.59 -9.56
CA ARG A 53 -17.47 -13.83 -10.05
C ARG A 53 -17.03 -14.20 -11.46
N TYR A 54 -16.65 -13.20 -12.26
CA TYR A 54 -16.35 -13.37 -13.68
C TYR A 54 -14.87 -13.21 -14.00
N GLY A 55 -14.08 -12.64 -13.08
CA GLY A 55 -12.63 -12.58 -13.15
C GLY A 55 -11.93 -13.87 -12.75
N SER A 56 -10.61 -13.79 -12.59
CA SER A 56 -9.79 -14.98 -12.29
C SER A 56 -9.93 -15.45 -10.84
N GLY A 57 -10.43 -14.60 -9.93
CA GLY A 57 -10.50 -14.93 -8.50
C GLY A 57 -9.14 -14.86 -7.78
N ASP A 58 -8.07 -14.49 -8.48
CA ASP A 58 -6.72 -14.62 -7.97
C ASP A 58 -6.33 -13.49 -7.00
N TRP A 59 -5.25 -13.76 -6.27
CA TRP A 59 -4.49 -12.76 -5.54
C TRP A 59 -3.23 -12.41 -6.32
N SER A 60 -2.90 -11.12 -6.39
CA SER A 60 -1.61 -10.65 -6.88
C SER A 60 -0.90 -9.81 -5.82
N HIS A 61 0.43 -9.82 -5.86
CA HIS A 61 1.29 -9.06 -4.95
C HIS A 61 2.39 -8.37 -5.75
N LEU A 62 2.60 -7.08 -5.47
CA LEU A 62 3.67 -6.28 -6.05
C LEU A 62 4.35 -5.47 -4.95
N THR A 63 5.67 -5.31 -5.05
CA THR A 63 6.45 -4.40 -4.22
C THR A 63 6.80 -3.17 -5.06
N CYS A 64 6.31 -2.00 -4.67
CA CYS A 64 6.58 -0.76 -5.37
C CYS A 64 7.71 0.01 -4.66
N PRO A 65 8.77 0.43 -5.37
CA PRO A 65 9.86 1.25 -4.80
C PRO A 65 9.41 2.66 -4.40
N GLY A 66 8.27 3.10 -4.93
CA GLY A 66 7.58 4.35 -4.63
C GLY A 66 6.27 4.41 -5.40
N GLY A 67 5.39 5.33 -5.04
CA GLY A 67 4.17 5.57 -5.80
C GLY A 67 3.36 6.71 -5.24
N ASP A 68 2.51 7.27 -6.10
CA ASP A 68 1.57 8.28 -5.69
C ASP A 68 0.27 7.61 -5.24
N VAL A 69 0.09 7.51 -3.92
CA VAL A 69 -1.15 7.00 -3.32
C VAL A 69 -2.34 7.89 -3.67
N THR A 70 -2.13 9.14 -4.14
CA THR A 70 -3.23 10.00 -4.60
C THR A 70 -3.87 9.53 -5.90
N LEU A 71 -3.23 8.66 -6.67
CA LEU A 71 -3.82 8.09 -7.89
C LEU A 71 -4.32 6.65 -7.74
N LEU A 72 -4.01 5.96 -6.65
CA LEU A 72 -4.43 4.55 -6.39
C LEU A 72 -4.25 3.61 -7.60
N ASN A 73 -3.32 3.93 -8.51
CA ASN A 73 -3.19 3.30 -9.83
C ASN A 73 -1.94 2.39 -9.94
N GLY A 74 -1.38 1.96 -8.80
CA GLY A 74 -0.24 1.03 -8.74
C GLY A 74 1.13 1.71 -8.64
N CYS A 75 2.19 1.00 -9.05
CA CYS A 75 3.55 1.53 -9.04
C CYS A 75 3.73 2.54 -10.19
N VAL A 76 4.38 3.68 -9.94
CA VAL A 76 4.96 4.50 -11.02
C VAL A 76 6.43 4.17 -11.14
N GLU A 77 6.90 3.89 -12.34
CA GLU A 77 8.34 3.90 -12.60
C GLU A 77 8.83 5.34 -12.46
N GLY A 78 9.84 5.53 -11.61
CA GLY A 78 10.54 6.80 -11.46
C GLY A 78 11.63 6.96 -12.50
#